data_AF-A0A6A5B2K6-F1
#
_entry.id   AF-A0A6A5B2K6-F1
#
_cell.length_a   1.000
_cell.length_b   1.000
_cell.length_c   1.000
_cell.angle_alpha   90.00
_cell.angle_beta   90.00
_cell.angle_gamma   90.00
#
_symmetry.space_group_name_H-M   'P 1'
#
loop_
_entity.id
_entity.type
_entity.pdbx_description
1 polymer ?
#
loop_
_entity_poly.entity_id
_entity_poly.type
_entity_poly.pdbx_seq_one_letter_code
_entity_poly.pdbx_strand_id
1 'polypeptide(L)'
;MVQYLYVALAAAATAVTAKISVKVHRNLEVNKQSNVVVKFHSDEAHDTHRRRLKAGASRTETIESLVDSLKEHTTTSQAAVKSLLAKQVESTAVEVATTWIDCSMYIDKAPADLIKEIAALAGVKSIDEPVVIALDKYKIDDQPARAVDAVNQWGINKIQAPALWDKGIKGDGIVVGIIDSGVRYTHESLKSNWRSEYGWFDPYNKTELPNDDTGHGTSVTGTIVGTQGIGVAPNAQWIACKGLHTPTWHYQYFMVQCAQFMLCPHDKDGNNRDCSKAPHVINNSWGWYETNFWMEEMIAAWREAGIIPVFANGNYGTEGCAYSLYPAASPQVIAVGSTDLSDSLASDSSLGPSVRNRLKPDISAP
;
A
#
# COMPACT_ATOMS: atom_id res chain seq x y z
N MET A 1 -16.99 42.77 -21.84
CA MET A 1 -16.00 41.76 -22.30
C MET A 1 -14.80 41.65 -21.36
N VAL A 2 -14.27 42.77 -20.83
CA VAL A 2 -13.10 42.79 -19.92
C VAL A 2 -13.37 42.13 -18.56
N GLN A 3 -14.55 42.32 -17.95
CA GLN A 3 -14.87 41.79 -16.61
C GLN A 3 -15.03 40.25 -16.57
N TYR A 4 -15.54 39.64 -17.65
CA TYR A 4 -15.62 38.18 -17.78
C TYR A 4 -14.23 37.53 -17.93
N LEU A 5 -13.28 38.23 -18.56
CA LEU A 5 -11.91 37.75 -18.71
C LEU A 5 -11.19 37.69 -17.35
N TYR A 6 -11.36 38.71 -16.50
CA TYR A 6 -10.75 38.75 -15.16
C TYR A 6 -11.32 37.68 -14.22
N VAL A 7 -12.62 37.41 -14.28
CA VAL A 7 -13.25 36.35 -13.47
C VAL A 7 -12.76 34.96 -13.91
N ALA A 8 -12.63 34.72 -15.21
CA ALA A 8 -12.10 33.45 -15.74
C ALA A 8 -10.62 33.24 -15.38
N LEU A 9 -9.79 34.29 -15.47
CA LEU A 9 -8.39 34.26 -15.05
C LEU A 9 -8.22 34.01 -13.55
N ALA A 10 -9.02 34.68 -12.71
CA ALA A 10 -9.01 34.45 -11.27
C ALA A 10 -9.46 33.03 -10.92
N ALA A 11 -10.51 32.52 -11.55
CA ALA A 11 -11.00 31.14 -11.36
C ALA A 11 -9.95 30.09 -11.78
N ALA A 12 -9.28 30.30 -12.91
CA ALA A 12 -8.21 29.42 -13.38
C ALA A 12 -7.01 29.43 -12.42
N ALA A 13 -6.57 30.61 -11.96
CA ALA A 13 -5.49 30.73 -10.99
C ALA A 13 -5.84 30.07 -9.64
N THR A 14 -7.08 30.20 -9.17
CA THR A 14 -7.54 29.51 -7.95
C THR A 14 -7.59 27.99 -8.14
N ALA A 15 -8.00 27.50 -9.31
CA ALA A 15 -8.03 26.07 -9.61
C ALA A 15 -6.63 25.46 -9.69
N VAL A 16 -5.65 26.19 -10.24
CA VAL A 16 -4.24 25.76 -10.26
C VAL A 16 -3.69 25.69 -8.84
N THR A 17 -3.92 26.73 -8.03
CA THR A 17 -3.45 26.79 -6.63
C THR A 17 -4.08 25.68 -5.78
N ALA A 18 -5.34 25.33 -6.03
CA ALA A 18 -6.04 24.27 -5.31
C ALA A 18 -5.44 22.86 -5.52
N LYS A 19 -4.66 22.64 -6.59
CA LYS A 19 -3.99 21.35 -6.83
C LYS A 19 -2.69 21.19 -6.04
N ILE A 20 -2.09 22.29 -5.57
CA ILE A 20 -0.80 22.27 -4.88
C ILE A 20 -1.06 22.24 -3.38
N SER A 21 -0.51 21.24 -2.70
CA SER A 21 -0.71 21.11 -1.25
C SER A 21 -0.07 22.28 -0.48
N VAL A 22 -0.64 22.60 0.68
CA VAL A 22 -0.11 23.64 1.58
C VAL A 22 1.34 23.37 1.98
N LYS A 23 1.71 22.09 2.15
CA LYS A 23 3.07 21.71 2.50
C LYS A 23 4.05 22.06 1.37
N VAL A 24 3.72 21.71 0.11
CA VAL A 24 4.50 22.09 -1.07
C VAL A 24 4.67 23.61 -1.16
N HIS A 25 3.60 24.39 -0.97
CA HIS A 25 3.70 25.85 -0.96
C HIS A 25 4.71 26.36 0.09
N ARG A 26 4.64 25.83 1.32
CA ARG A 26 5.56 26.20 2.39
C ARG A 26 7.02 25.85 2.06
N ASN A 27 7.27 24.67 1.49
CA ASN A 27 8.62 24.28 1.07
C ASN A 27 9.16 25.17 -0.04
N LEU A 28 8.33 25.56 -1.00
CA LEU A 28 8.74 26.47 -2.07
C LEU A 28 9.08 27.88 -1.55
N GLU A 29 8.38 28.36 -0.52
CA GLU A 29 8.71 29.64 0.12
C GLU A 29 10.11 29.63 0.75
N VAL A 30 10.45 28.54 1.45
CA VAL A 30 11.69 28.39 2.21
C VAL A 30 12.86 27.97 1.32
N ASN A 31 12.71 26.88 0.57
CA ASN A 31 13.81 26.20 -0.13
C ASN A 31 13.88 26.52 -1.63
N LYS A 32 12.89 27.23 -2.18
CA LYS A 32 12.73 27.54 -3.62
C LYS A 32 12.54 26.33 -4.55
N GLN A 33 12.56 25.13 -3.98
CA GLN A 33 12.31 23.85 -4.64
C GLN A 33 11.61 22.89 -3.66
N SER A 34 10.90 21.89 -4.18
CA SER A 34 10.28 20.84 -3.38
C SER A 34 10.41 19.49 -4.08
N ASN A 35 10.54 18.42 -3.29
CA ASN A 35 10.26 17.08 -3.79
C ASN A 35 8.73 16.92 -3.82
N VAL A 36 8.20 16.38 -4.92
CA VAL A 36 6.75 16.32 -5.14
C VAL A 36 6.32 14.98 -5.74
N VAL A 37 5.10 14.60 -5.39
CA VAL A 37 4.33 13.55 -6.07
C VAL A 37 3.24 14.25 -6.87
N VAL A 38 3.33 14.13 -8.19
CA VAL A 38 2.32 14.62 -9.12
C VAL A 38 1.35 13.48 -9.39
N LYS A 39 0.11 13.62 -8.94
CA LYS A 39 -0.94 12.63 -9.14
C LYS A 39 -1.80 13.00 -10.33
N PHE A 40 -2.07 12.04 -11.19
CA PHE A 40 -2.91 12.23 -12.37
C PHE A 40 -4.30 11.61 -12.13
N HIS A 41 -5.29 12.07 -12.89
CA HIS A 41 -6.60 11.40 -12.90
C HIS A 41 -6.45 9.98 -13.46
N SER A 42 -6.98 8.97 -12.76
CA SER A 42 -6.90 7.55 -13.16
C SER A 42 -8.25 6.93 -13.52
N ASP A 43 -9.36 7.66 -13.34
CA ASP A 43 -10.72 7.13 -13.48
C ASP A 43 -10.98 6.48 -14.86
N GLU A 44 -10.44 7.10 -15.92
CA GLU A 44 -10.57 6.63 -17.30
C GLU A 44 -9.89 5.27 -17.54
N ALA A 45 -8.83 4.95 -16.78
CA ALA A 45 -8.17 3.65 -16.87
C ALA A 45 -9.11 2.52 -16.41
N HIS A 46 -9.83 2.76 -15.31
CA HIS A 46 -10.82 1.81 -14.76
C HIS A 46 -12.04 1.68 -15.68
N ASP A 47 -12.54 2.78 -16.24
CA ASP A 47 -13.61 2.75 -17.25
C ASP A 47 -13.19 1.97 -18.50
N THR A 48 -11.94 2.13 -18.94
CA THR A 48 -11.38 1.42 -20.10
C THR A 48 -11.22 -0.07 -19.82
N HIS A 49 -10.70 -0.43 -18.65
CA HIS A 49 -10.65 -1.82 -18.20
C HIS A 49 -12.04 -2.46 -18.21
N ARG A 50 -13.04 -1.84 -17.56
CA ARG A 50 -14.41 -2.37 -17.48
C ARG A 50 -15.07 -2.53 -18.86
N ARG A 51 -14.77 -1.64 -19.81
CA ARG A 51 -15.24 -1.77 -21.21
C ARG A 51 -14.56 -2.90 -21.98
N ARG A 52 -13.28 -3.16 -21.72
CA ARG A 52 -12.47 -4.20 -22.40
C ARG A 52 -12.74 -5.60 -21.83
N LEU A 53 -13.14 -5.69 -20.57
CA LEU A 53 -13.31 -6.97 -19.89
C LEU A 53 -14.48 -7.76 -20.47
N LYS A 54 -14.20 -8.98 -20.93
CA LYS A 54 -15.22 -9.89 -21.46
C LYS A 54 -16.02 -10.53 -20.32
N ALA A 55 -17.29 -10.80 -20.57
CA ALA A 55 -18.10 -11.60 -19.65
C ALA A 55 -17.45 -12.98 -19.44
N GLY A 56 -17.31 -13.40 -18.17
CA GLY A 56 -16.70 -14.67 -17.81
C GLY A 56 -15.17 -14.71 -17.83
N ALA A 57 -14.50 -13.55 -17.92
CA ALA A 57 -13.05 -13.47 -17.79
C ALA A 57 -12.57 -14.11 -16.48
N SER A 58 -11.48 -14.87 -16.57
CA SER A 58 -10.78 -15.41 -15.41
C SER A 58 -10.16 -14.29 -14.57
N ARG A 59 -9.84 -14.59 -13.31
CA ARG A 59 -9.15 -13.66 -12.41
C ARG A 59 -7.86 -13.11 -13.03
N THR A 60 -7.06 -13.96 -13.67
CA THR A 60 -5.82 -13.54 -14.34
C THR A 60 -6.09 -12.56 -15.47
N GLU A 61 -7.05 -12.86 -16.36
CA GLU A 61 -7.43 -11.97 -17.46
C GLU A 61 -7.97 -10.63 -16.95
N THR A 62 -8.72 -10.62 -15.85
CA THR A 62 -9.19 -9.39 -15.19
C THR A 62 -8.01 -8.55 -14.72
N ILE A 63 -7.05 -9.15 -14.00
CA ILE A 63 -5.88 -8.45 -13.48
C ILE A 63 -5.02 -7.91 -14.63
N GLU A 64 -4.75 -8.72 -15.66
CA GLU A 64 -3.95 -8.31 -16.82
C GLU A 64 -4.59 -7.13 -17.54
N SER A 65 -5.90 -7.20 -17.80
CA SER A 65 -6.64 -6.11 -18.44
C SER A 65 -6.60 -4.81 -17.63
N LEU A 66 -6.70 -4.90 -16.30
CA LEU A 66 -6.63 -3.74 -15.40
C LEU A 66 -5.24 -3.13 -15.43
N VAL A 67 -4.19 -3.95 -15.26
CA VAL A 67 -2.79 -3.50 -15.27
C VAL A 67 -2.42 -2.86 -16.60
N ASP A 68 -2.86 -3.45 -17.72
CA ASP A 68 -2.60 -2.90 -19.06
C ASP A 68 -3.28 -1.54 -19.26
N SER A 69 -4.54 -1.42 -18.82
CA SER A 69 -5.28 -0.15 -18.92
C SER A 69 -4.66 0.93 -18.04
N LEU A 70 -4.22 0.58 -16.82
CA LEU A 70 -3.51 1.50 -15.92
C LEU A 70 -2.16 1.95 -16.51
N LYS A 71 -1.37 1.04 -17.07
CA LYS A 71 -0.07 1.36 -17.68
C LYS A 71 -0.21 2.23 -18.94
N GLU A 72 -1.15 1.91 -19.82
CA GLU A 72 -1.46 2.69 -21.02
C GLU A 72 -1.89 4.11 -20.64
N HIS A 73 -2.82 4.23 -19.68
CA HIS A 73 -3.32 5.51 -19.19
C HIS A 73 -2.24 6.35 -18.51
N THR A 74 -1.40 5.72 -17.68
CA THR A 74 -0.26 6.39 -17.03
C THR A 74 0.70 6.97 -18.07
N THR A 75 0.99 6.21 -19.12
CA THR A 75 1.89 6.67 -20.19
C THR A 75 1.34 7.92 -20.89
N THR A 76 0.04 7.89 -21.25
CA THR A 76 -0.62 8.99 -21.95
C THR A 76 -0.80 10.23 -21.07
N SER A 77 -1.28 10.05 -19.83
CA SER A 77 -1.56 11.15 -18.90
C SER A 77 -0.31 11.92 -18.48
N GLN A 78 0.84 11.24 -18.40
CA GLN A 78 2.11 11.83 -17.98
C GLN A 78 2.91 12.50 -19.10
N ALA A 79 2.54 12.29 -20.37
CA ALA A 79 3.30 12.78 -21.53
C ALA A 79 3.54 14.30 -21.51
N ALA A 80 2.54 15.08 -21.08
CA ALA A 80 2.67 16.53 -20.99
C ALA A 80 3.69 16.97 -19.93
N VAL A 81 3.68 16.34 -18.76
CA VAL A 81 4.66 16.64 -17.69
C VAL A 81 6.06 16.20 -18.10
N LYS A 82 6.20 15.03 -18.74
CA LYS A 82 7.50 14.59 -19.30
C LYS A 82 8.04 15.58 -20.33
N SER A 83 7.17 16.14 -21.17
CA SER A 83 7.56 17.18 -22.12
C SER A 83 8.00 18.48 -21.44
N LEU A 84 7.38 18.88 -20.33
CA LEU A 84 7.82 20.05 -19.55
C LEU A 84 9.20 19.80 -18.94
N LEU A 85 9.39 18.65 -18.28
CA LEU A 85 10.66 18.26 -17.68
C LEU A 85 11.80 18.24 -18.70
N ALA A 86 11.57 17.69 -19.89
CA ALA A 86 12.56 17.66 -20.96
C ALA A 86 12.97 19.05 -21.49
N LYS A 87 12.14 20.09 -21.29
CA LYS A 87 12.43 21.49 -21.69
C LYS A 87 13.21 22.26 -20.63
N GLN A 88 13.29 21.75 -19.41
CA GLN A 88 13.89 22.43 -18.26
C GLN A 88 15.40 22.17 -18.17
N VAL A 89 16.13 22.53 -19.23
CA VAL A 89 17.57 22.19 -19.41
C VAL A 89 18.47 22.72 -18.28
N GLU A 90 18.08 23.82 -17.64
CA GLU A 90 18.83 24.46 -16.54
C GLU A 90 18.28 24.09 -15.14
N SER A 91 17.20 23.30 -15.07
CA SER A 91 16.57 22.95 -13.80
C SER A 91 17.30 21.80 -13.11
N THR A 92 17.32 21.84 -11.78
CA THR A 92 17.76 20.71 -10.95
C THR A 92 16.67 19.67 -10.74
N ALA A 93 15.49 19.85 -11.34
CA ALA A 93 14.37 18.93 -11.23
C ALA A 93 14.69 17.59 -11.91
N VAL A 94 14.44 16.48 -11.22
CA VAL A 94 14.71 15.14 -11.74
C VAL A 94 13.46 14.28 -11.59
N GLU A 95 12.98 13.71 -12.71
CA GLU A 95 12.02 12.60 -12.66
C GLU A 95 12.72 11.40 -12.03
N VAL A 96 12.28 11.03 -10.83
CA VAL A 96 12.84 9.90 -10.09
C VAL A 96 12.16 8.61 -10.56
N ALA A 97 10.84 8.64 -10.67
CA ALA A 97 10.05 7.46 -10.99
C ALA A 97 8.61 7.79 -11.42
N THR A 98 7.96 6.77 -11.97
CA THR A 98 6.53 6.77 -12.27
C THR A 98 5.90 5.48 -11.77
N THR A 99 4.65 5.56 -11.34
CA THR A 99 3.86 4.42 -10.85
C THR A 99 2.51 4.39 -11.54
N TRP A 100 2.12 3.20 -11.98
CA TRP A 100 0.95 3.00 -12.82
C TRP A 100 -0.32 2.68 -12.01
N ILE A 101 -0.19 2.05 -10.84
CA ILE A 101 -1.36 1.65 -10.04
C ILE A 101 -2.14 2.85 -9.47
N ASP A 102 -1.45 3.95 -9.19
CA ASP A 102 -2.02 5.20 -8.67
C ASP A 102 -1.83 6.39 -9.65
N CYS A 103 -1.28 6.12 -10.84
CA CYS A 103 -0.96 7.10 -11.87
C CYS A 103 -0.18 8.30 -11.31
N SER A 104 0.93 8.05 -10.61
CA SER A 104 1.76 9.09 -9.99
C SER A 104 3.13 9.24 -10.66
N MET A 105 3.70 10.43 -10.54
CA MET A 105 5.07 10.76 -10.94
C MET A 105 5.79 11.42 -9.77
N TYR A 106 7.02 10.98 -9.51
CA TYR A 106 7.88 11.48 -8.43
C TYR A 106 8.95 12.38 -9.04
N ILE A 107 8.99 13.63 -8.58
CA ILE A 107 9.94 14.63 -9.09
C ILE A 107 10.68 15.22 -7.89
N ASP A 108 12.01 15.08 -7.90
CA ASP A 108 12.88 15.69 -6.90
C ASP A 108 13.25 17.11 -7.31
N LYS A 109 13.42 17.99 -6.31
CA LYS A 109 13.95 19.36 -6.48
C LYS A 109 13.21 20.19 -7.55
N ALA A 110 11.89 20.01 -7.66
CA ALA A 110 11.06 20.76 -8.58
C ALA A 110 10.97 22.24 -8.15
N PRO A 111 11.38 23.20 -8.99
CA PRO A 111 11.27 24.62 -8.67
C PRO A 111 9.82 25.12 -8.79
N ALA A 112 9.56 26.31 -8.24
CA ALA A 112 8.21 26.86 -8.10
C ALA A 112 7.52 27.17 -9.44
N ASP A 113 8.27 27.56 -10.47
CA ASP A 113 7.78 27.79 -11.83
C ASP A 113 7.34 26.48 -12.49
N LEU A 114 8.17 25.44 -12.44
CA LEU A 114 7.83 24.11 -12.95
C LEU A 114 6.57 23.54 -12.27
N ILE A 115 6.46 23.64 -10.95
CA ILE A 115 5.28 23.16 -10.22
C ILE A 115 4.01 23.89 -10.66
N LYS A 116 4.08 25.20 -10.93
CA LYS A 116 2.95 25.97 -11.46
C LYS A 116 2.56 25.54 -12.87
N GLU A 117 3.53 25.29 -13.74
CA GLU A 117 3.29 24.79 -15.10
C GLU A 117 2.64 23.40 -15.06
N ILE A 118 3.13 22.50 -14.20
CA ILE A 118 2.55 21.17 -14.01
C ILE A 118 1.11 21.29 -13.48
N ALA A 119 0.86 22.12 -12.46
CA ALA A 119 -0.47 22.28 -11.88
C ALA A 119 -1.50 22.83 -12.89
N ALA A 120 -1.05 23.63 -13.86
CA ALA A 120 -1.90 24.16 -14.93
C ALA A 120 -2.39 23.09 -15.93
N LEU A 121 -1.74 21.92 -15.98
CA LEU A 121 -2.15 20.83 -16.87
C LEU A 121 -3.46 20.19 -16.39
N ALA A 122 -4.42 20.02 -17.32
CA ALA A 122 -5.73 19.46 -17.01
C ALA A 122 -5.68 18.03 -16.45
N GLY A 123 -4.72 17.21 -16.91
CA GLY A 123 -4.55 15.82 -16.46
C GLY A 123 -4.01 15.68 -15.03
N VAL A 124 -3.45 16.75 -14.45
CA VAL A 124 -2.91 16.74 -13.09
C VAL A 124 -4.04 16.95 -12.09
N LYS A 125 -4.20 15.97 -11.18
CA LYS A 125 -5.19 15.94 -10.10
C LYS A 125 -4.68 16.68 -8.86
N SER A 126 -3.47 16.38 -8.41
CA SER A 126 -2.83 17.05 -7.26
C SER A 126 -1.31 17.02 -7.34
N ILE A 127 -0.67 17.90 -6.57
CA ILE A 127 0.77 17.97 -6.35
C ILE A 127 1.00 18.05 -4.84
N ASP A 128 1.51 16.95 -4.29
CA ASP A 128 1.70 16.76 -2.86
C ASP A 128 3.19 16.54 -2.53
N GLU A 129 3.58 16.72 -1.28
CA GLU A 129 4.87 16.21 -0.83
C GLU A 129 4.80 14.68 -0.64
N PRO A 130 5.90 13.95 -0.91
CA PRO A 130 5.96 12.53 -0.60
C PRO A 130 5.69 12.25 0.87
N VAL A 131 4.86 11.24 1.15
CA VAL A 131 4.59 10.77 2.50
C VAL A 131 5.79 9.96 2.99
N VAL A 132 6.34 10.37 4.14
CA VAL A 132 7.38 9.62 4.86
C VAL A 132 6.72 8.94 6.05
N ILE A 133 6.87 7.62 6.14
CA ILE A 133 6.26 6.80 7.18
C ILE A 133 7.38 6.13 7.96
N ALA A 134 7.24 6.10 9.27
CA ALA A 134 8.03 5.28 10.15
C ALA A 134 7.13 4.19 10.73
N LEU A 135 7.61 2.94 10.70
CA LEU A 135 7.00 1.90 11.52
C LEU A 135 7.17 2.27 12.99
N ASP A 136 6.10 2.12 13.76
CA ASP A 136 6.21 2.12 15.21
C ASP A 136 7.18 1.03 15.64
N LYS A 137 7.94 1.30 16.71
CA LYS A 137 8.93 0.33 17.20
C LYS A 137 8.20 -0.95 17.60
N TYR A 138 8.50 -2.03 16.90
CA TYR A 138 8.11 -3.37 17.34
C TYR A 138 8.71 -3.61 18.73
N LYS A 139 7.87 -3.91 19.71
CA LYS A 139 8.32 -4.36 21.03
C LYS A 139 8.83 -5.78 20.85
N ILE A 140 10.13 -5.94 20.66
CA ILE A 140 10.79 -7.24 20.83
C ILE A 140 10.70 -7.54 22.32
N ASP A 141 9.97 -8.60 22.66
CA ASP A 141 10.10 -9.18 23.99
C ASP A 141 11.40 -9.99 23.96
N ASP A 142 12.40 -9.56 24.73
CA ASP A 142 13.72 -10.20 24.85
C ASP A 142 13.64 -11.59 25.53
N GLN A 143 12.45 -12.20 25.61
CA GLN A 143 12.34 -13.57 26.10
C GLN A 143 13.09 -14.51 25.16
N PRO A 144 13.87 -15.44 25.73
CA PRO A 144 14.49 -16.49 24.91
C PRO A 144 13.39 -17.24 24.17
N ALA A 145 13.66 -17.51 22.88
CA ALA A 145 12.78 -18.33 22.06
C ALA A 145 12.48 -19.63 22.82
N ARG A 146 11.21 -19.81 23.20
CA ARG A 146 10.76 -21.08 23.75
C ARG A 146 10.68 -22.07 22.59
N ALA A 147 11.00 -23.34 22.86
CA ALA A 147 10.68 -24.38 21.91
C ALA A 147 9.20 -24.25 21.53
N VAL A 148 8.88 -24.37 20.24
CA VAL A 148 7.50 -24.52 19.81
C VAL A 148 7.05 -25.87 20.36
N ASP A 149 6.48 -25.87 21.57
CA ASP A 149 5.70 -27.00 22.02
C ASP A 149 4.59 -27.17 20.97
N ALA A 150 4.30 -28.41 20.56
CA ALA A 150 3.30 -28.74 19.54
C ALA A 150 1.85 -28.45 19.99
N VAL A 151 1.67 -27.44 20.84
CA VAL A 151 0.43 -26.90 21.36
C VAL A 151 0.13 -25.62 20.58
N ASN A 152 -1.10 -25.54 20.07
CA ASN A 152 -1.56 -24.35 19.36
C ASN A 152 -1.43 -23.09 20.23
N GLN A 153 -1.03 -21.99 19.60
CA GLN A 153 -1.01 -20.68 20.26
C GLN A 153 -2.41 -20.31 20.79
N TRP A 154 -2.47 -19.52 21.86
CA TRP A 154 -3.73 -19.20 22.50
C TRP A 154 -4.73 -18.52 21.55
N GLY A 155 -4.26 -17.59 20.70
CA GLY A 155 -5.08 -16.85 19.74
C GLY A 155 -5.70 -17.78 18.70
N ILE A 156 -4.94 -18.78 18.25
CA ILE A 156 -5.41 -19.85 17.34
C ILE A 156 -6.57 -20.62 17.95
N ASN A 157 -6.44 -21.02 19.22
CA ASN A 157 -7.52 -21.72 19.93
C ASN A 157 -8.72 -20.79 20.15
N LYS A 158 -8.49 -19.52 20.48
CA LYS A 158 -9.52 -18.53 20.77
C LYS A 158 -10.45 -18.30 19.57
N ILE A 159 -9.89 -18.21 18.36
CA ILE A 159 -10.66 -18.06 17.12
C ILE A 159 -11.17 -19.40 16.54
N GLN A 160 -10.95 -20.51 17.26
CA GLN A 160 -11.38 -21.85 16.87
C GLN A 160 -10.82 -22.34 15.53
N ALA A 161 -9.63 -21.88 15.12
CA ALA A 161 -8.98 -22.36 13.89
C ALA A 161 -8.82 -23.90 13.84
N PRO A 162 -8.52 -24.61 14.94
CA PRO A 162 -8.45 -26.08 14.92
C PRO A 162 -9.74 -26.78 14.46
N ALA A 163 -10.91 -26.22 14.77
CA ALA A 163 -12.19 -26.79 14.33
C ALA A 163 -12.38 -26.69 12.79
N LEU A 164 -11.72 -25.74 12.13
CA LEU A 164 -11.65 -25.64 10.67
C LEU A 164 -10.60 -26.59 10.10
N TRP A 165 -9.46 -26.72 10.77
CA TRP A 165 -8.39 -27.64 10.39
C TRP A 165 -8.83 -29.09 10.39
N ASP A 166 -9.65 -29.50 11.37
CA ASP A 166 -10.25 -30.84 11.46
C ASP A 166 -11.20 -31.14 10.29
N LYS A 167 -11.75 -30.08 9.66
CA LYS A 167 -12.55 -30.15 8.44
C LYS A 167 -11.71 -30.06 7.16
N GLY A 168 -10.39 -30.03 7.27
CA GLY A 168 -9.47 -29.88 6.15
C GLY A 168 -9.36 -28.45 5.61
N ILE A 169 -9.88 -27.44 6.31
CA ILE A 169 -9.82 -26.04 5.89
C ILE A 169 -8.58 -25.40 6.51
N LYS A 170 -7.46 -25.40 5.79
CA LYS A 170 -6.16 -24.90 6.29
C LYS A 170 -5.53 -23.80 5.42
N GLY A 171 -6.28 -23.30 4.45
CA GLY A 171 -5.82 -22.29 3.49
C GLY A 171 -5.27 -22.85 2.17
N ASP A 172 -5.51 -24.13 1.88
CA ASP A 172 -5.07 -24.77 0.64
C ASP A 172 -5.52 -23.99 -0.61
N GLY A 173 -4.58 -23.77 -1.54
CA GLY A 173 -4.80 -23.00 -2.77
C GLY A 173 -4.84 -21.47 -2.59
N ILE A 174 -4.84 -20.98 -1.35
CA ILE A 174 -4.83 -19.54 -1.04
C ILE A 174 -3.39 -19.02 -0.94
N VAL A 175 -3.25 -17.75 -1.26
CA VAL A 175 -1.98 -17.02 -1.29
C VAL A 175 -2.19 -15.72 -0.56
N VAL A 176 -1.37 -15.47 0.45
CA VAL A 176 -1.40 -14.21 1.20
C VAL A 176 -0.18 -13.37 0.83
N GLY A 177 -0.43 -12.14 0.41
CA GLY A 177 0.58 -11.12 0.18
C GLY A 177 0.85 -10.34 1.44
N ILE A 178 2.11 -10.12 1.76
CA ILE A 178 2.55 -9.38 2.94
C ILE A 178 3.31 -8.13 2.49
N ILE A 179 2.83 -6.94 2.82
CA ILE A 179 3.61 -5.70 2.66
C ILE A 179 4.07 -5.28 4.05
N ASP A 180 5.34 -5.53 4.36
CA ASP A 180 5.87 -5.34 5.72
C ASP A 180 7.39 -5.08 5.70
N SER A 181 8.09 -5.26 6.82
CA SER A 181 9.55 -5.11 6.96
C SER A 181 10.37 -6.17 6.25
N GLY A 182 9.70 -7.16 5.65
CA GLY A 182 10.28 -8.33 5.00
C GLY A 182 9.88 -9.61 5.71
N VAL A 183 10.42 -10.75 5.26
CA VAL A 183 10.17 -12.06 5.88
C VAL A 183 11.45 -12.88 5.89
N ARG A 184 11.79 -13.49 7.03
CA ARG A 184 12.86 -14.50 7.09
C ARG A 184 12.37 -15.82 6.48
N TYR A 185 12.53 -16.01 5.17
CA TYR A 185 12.06 -17.23 4.48
C TYR A 185 12.70 -18.53 5.00
N THR A 186 13.87 -18.45 5.64
CA THR A 186 14.55 -19.61 6.22
C THR A 186 13.94 -20.09 7.53
N HIS A 187 12.99 -19.34 8.10
CA HIS A 187 12.33 -19.70 9.36
C HIS A 187 11.62 -21.05 9.21
N GLU A 188 11.80 -21.94 10.19
CA GLU A 188 11.33 -23.33 10.10
C GLU A 188 9.82 -23.44 9.89
N SER A 189 9.05 -22.53 10.50
CA SER A 189 7.60 -22.47 10.37
C SER A 189 7.08 -21.84 9.08
N LEU A 190 7.94 -21.20 8.27
CA LEU A 190 7.56 -20.42 7.07
C LEU A 190 8.21 -20.90 5.77
N LYS A 191 9.33 -21.62 5.85
CA LYS A 191 10.09 -22.03 4.66
C LYS A 191 9.31 -22.95 3.72
N SER A 192 8.40 -23.76 4.25
CA SER A 192 7.68 -24.80 3.49
C SER A 192 6.55 -24.24 2.65
N ASN A 193 6.01 -23.07 2.98
CA ASN A 193 4.87 -22.46 2.30
C ASN A 193 5.20 -21.11 1.66
N TRP A 194 6.49 -20.74 1.61
CA TRP A 194 6.93 -19.65 0.73
C TRP A 194 6.72 -20.03 -0.73
N ARG A 195 6.08 -19.15 -1.51
CA ARG A 195 6.08 -19.28 -2.97
C ARG A 195 7.36 -18.65 -3.50
N SER A 196 8.33 -19.47 -3.92
CA SER A 196 9.62 -18.96 -4.42
C SER A 196 9.51 -18.21 -5.76
N GLU A 197 8.65 -18.68 -6.66
CA GLU A 197 8.44 -18.06 -7.97
C GLU A 197 7.55 -16.82 -7.84
N TYR A 198 8.08 -15.64 -8.17
CA TYR A 198 7.37 -14.36 -8.06
C TYR A 198 6.84 -14.03 -6.66
N GLY A 199 7.44 -14.58 -5.60
CA GLY A 199 6.96 -14.37 -4.24
C GLY A 199 7.78 -13.45 -3.35
N TRP A 200 8.73 -12.73 -3.92
CA TRP A 200 9.54 -11.76 -3.19
C TRP A 200 9.80 -10.51 -4.03
N PHE A 201 9.65 -9.35 -3.40
CA PHE A 201 10.12 -8.10 -3.96
C PHE A 201 10.71 -7.19 -2.88
N ASP A 202 11.90 -6.67 -3.15
CA ASP A 202 12.59 -5.70 -2.32
C ASP A 202 12.86 -4.44 -3.16
N PRO A 203 12.00 -3.41 -3.04
CA PRO A 203 12.16 -2.19 -3.83
C PRO A 203 13.37 -1.35 -3.40
N TYR A 204 13.95 -1.62 -2.22
CA TYR A 204 15.08 -0.86 -1.69
C TYR A 204 16.40 -1.36 -2.26
N ASN A 205 16.69 -2.65 -2.04
CA ASN A 205 18.01 -3.23 -2.31
C ASN A 205 17.97 -4.31 -3.39
N LYS A 206 16.78 -4.67 -3.90
CA LYS A 206 16.58 -5.73 -4.88
C LYS A 206 17.22 -7.07 -4.47
N THR A 207 17.14 -7.39 -3.18
CA THR A 207 17.64 -8.66 -2.65
C THR A 207 16.97 -9.84 -3.36
N GLU A 208 17.75 -10.87 -3.68
CA GLU A 208 17.23 -12.03 -4.42
C GLU A 208 16.30 -12.89 -3.57
N LEU A 209 16.52 -12.92 -2.25
CA LEU A 209 15.81 -13.77 -1.31
C LEU A 209 15.19 -12.94 -0.20
N PRO A 210 14.02 -13.36 0.33
CA PRO A 210 13.39 -12.68 1.44
C PRO A 210 14.33 -12.53 2.65
N ASN A 211 14.28 -11.36 3.26
CA ASN A 211 15.00 -11.09 4.49
C ASN A 211 14.18 -10.09 5.30
N ASP A 212 14.42 -10.09 6.61
CA ASP A 212 13.73 -9.22 7.55
C ASP A 212 14.73 -8.83 8.64
N ASP A 213 15.11 -7.56 8.65
CA ASP A 213 16.12 -7.03 9.56
C ASP A 213 15.50 -6.54 10.88
N THR A 214 14.17 -6.45 10.95
CA THR A 214 13.45 -5.95 12.13
C THR A 214 12.67 -7.05 12.85
N GLY A 215 12.21 -8.07 12.11
CA GLY A 215 11.44 -9.20 12.63
C GLY A 215 9.92 -9.00 12.63
N HIS A 216 9.44 -7.78 12.37
CA HIS A 216 8.00 -7.47 12.40
C HIS A 216 7.24 -8.27 11.34
N GLY A 217 7.65 -8.18 10.08
CA GLY A 217 7.00 -8.90 8.98
C GLY A 217 7.11 -10.42 9.10
N THR A 218 8.20 -10.94 9.66
CA THR A 218 8.33 -12.37 9.99
C THR A 218 7.31 -12.81 11.04
N SER A 219 7.13 -12.02 12.09
CA SER A 219 6.13 -12.27 13.15
C SER A 219 4.71 -12.26 12.58
N VAL A 220 4.37 -11.22 11.82
CA VAL A 220 3.08 -11.08 11.13
C VAL A 220 2.80 -12.27 10.20
N THR A 221 3.77 -12.65 9.38
CA THR A 221 3.63 -13.79 8.46
C THR A 221 3.42 -15.10 9.23
N GLY A 222 4.11 -15.28 10.36
CA GLY A 222 3.94 -16.39 11.29
C GLY A 222 2.49 -16.53 11.78
N THR A 223 1.87 -15.45 12.23
CA THR A 223 0.47 -15.46 12.70
C THR A 223 -0.51 -15.86 11.61
N ILE A 224 -0.22 -15.55 10.34
CA ILE A 224 -1.13 -15.85 9.24
C ILE A 224 -0.95 -17.29 8.75
N VAL A 225 0.29 -17.68 8.43
CA VAL A 225 0.59 -18.92 7.70
C VAL A 225 1.63 -19.81 8.37
N GLY A 226 2.08 -19.47 9.58
CA GLY A 226 3.02 -20.28 10.34
C GLY A 226 2.52 -21.71 10.54
N THR A 227 3.37 -22.68 10.26
CA THR A 227 3.07 -24.10 10.57
C THR A 227 3.21 -24.39 12.06
N GLN A 228 3.00 -25.64 12.47
CA GLN A 228 3.20 -26.12 13.85
C GLN A 228 2.30 -25.42 14.89
N GLY A 229 1.04 -25.13 14.54
CA GLY A 229 0.07 -24.55 15.46
C GLY A 229 0.24 -23.05 15.74
N ILE A 230 1.05 -22.36 14.92
CA ILE A 230 1.33 -20.92 15.04
C ILE A 230 0.34 -20.09 14.23
N GLY A 231 0.18 -20.39 12.94
CA GLY A 231 -0.59 -19.59 12.00
C GLY A 231 -2.00 -20.12 11.75
N VAL A 232 -2.92 -19.22 11.40
CA VAL A 232 -4.34 -19.54 11.15
C VAL A 232 -4.54 -20.43 9.93
N ALA A 233 -3.79 -20.16 8.85
CA ALA A 233 -3.89 -20.83 7.56
C ALA A 233 -2.56 -21.49 7.17
N PRO A 234 -2.15 -22.56 7.87
CA PRO A 234 -0.80 -23.13 7.73
C PRO A 234 -0.50 -23.75 6.34
N ASN A 235 -1.53 -24.04 5.54
CA ASN A 235 -1.37 -24.56 4.17
C ASN A 235 -1.45 -23.48 3.10
N ALA A 236 -1.77 -22.23 3.45
CA ALA A 236 -1.72 -21.13 2.51
C ALA A 236 -0.26 -20.81 2.14
N GLN A 237 -0.05 -20.43 0.89
CA GLN A 237 1.23 -19.91 0.46
C GLN A 237 1.37 -18.42 0.82
N TRP A 238 2.59 -17.95 0.95
CA TRP A 238 2.86 -16.52 1.12
C TRP A 238 3.80 -15.96 0.06
N ILE A 239 3.56 -14.70 -0.28
CA ILE A 239 4.46 -13.81 -1.01
C ILE A 239 4.68 -12.54 -0.20
N ALA A 240 5.81 -11.88 -0.34
CA ALA A 240 6.10 -10.68 0.44
C ALA A 240 6.76 -9.57 -0.38
N CYS A 241 6.44 -8.33 -0.04
CA CYS A 241 7.20 -7.16 -0.44
C CYS A 241 7.74 -6.46 0.79
N LYS A 242 9.04 -6.12 0.76
CA LYS A 242 9.71 -5.34 1.79
C LYS A 242 9.33 -3.87 1.63
N GLY A 243 8.13 -3.48 2.08
CA GLY A 243 7.63 -2.11 1.99
C GLY A 243 8.05 -1.21 3.15
N LEU A 244 8.36 -1.79 4.31
CA LEU A 244 8.56 -1.05 5.55
C LEU A 244 9.98 -1.24 6.11
N HIS A 245 10.99 -0.74 5.41
CA HIS A 245 12.38 -0.95 5.83
C HIS A 245 12.99 0.24 6.58
N THR A 246 13.30 1.32 5.85
CA THR A 246 13.92 2.52 6.43
C THR A 246 13.12 3.75 6.00
N PRO A 247 12.81 4.68 6.92
CA PRO A 247 12.21 5.95 6.54
C PRO A 247 13.13 6.67 5.56
N THR A 248 12.64 6.90 4.34
CA THR A 248 13.33 7.68 3.31
C THR A 248 12.30 8.59 2.62
N TRP A 249 12.73 9.63 1.91
CA TRP A 249 11.81 10.48 1.16
C TRP A 249 11.13 9.75 -0.01
N HIS A 250 11.69 8.62 -0.47
CA HIS A 250 11.10 7.73 -1.46
C HIS A 250 10.19 6.64 -0.86
N TYR A 251 9.90 6.71 0.43
CA TYR A 251 9.11 5.68 1.10
C TYR A 251 7.76 5.45 0.43
N GLN A 252 7.02 6.53 0.13
CA GLN A 252 5.75 6.41 -0.58
C GLN A 252 5.91 5.69 -1.93
N TYR A 253 6.96 6.02 -2.69
CA TYR A 253 7.24 5.36 -3.97
C TYR A 253 7.46 3.84 -3.79
N PHE A 254 8.29 3.42 -2.84
CA PHE A 254 8.54 2.01 -2.58
C PHE A 254 7.28 1.25 -2.14
N MET A 255 6.42 1.89 -1.34
CA MET A 255 5.11 1.33 -0.96
C MET A 255 4.19 1.16 -2.17
N VAL A 256 4.15 2.13 -3.08
CA VAL A 256 3.40 2.01 -4.33
C VAL A 256 3.97 0.88 -5.20
N GLN A 257 5.29 0.71 -5.25
CA GLN A 257 5.88 -0.41 -5.97
C GLN A 257 5.50 -1.76 -5.35
N CYS A 258 5.46 -1.88 -4.02
CA CYS A 258 4.92 -3.06 -3.36
C CYS A 258 3.46 -3.31 -3.75
N ALA A 259 2.65 -2.25 -3.85
CA ALA A 259 1.26 -2.40 -4.25
C ALA A 259 1.09 -2.86 -5.71
N GLN A 260 1.94 -2.36 -6.61
CA GLN A 260 2.05 -2.84 -7.99
C GLN A 260 2.45 -4.31 -8.05
N PHE A 261 3.46 -4.70 -7.27
CA PHE A 261 3.91 -6.09 -7.18
C PHE A 261 2.80 -7.01 -6.68
N MET A 262 2.06 -6.62 -5.65
CA MET A 262 0.92 -7.41 -5.17
C MET A 262 -0.21 -7.50 -6.21
N LEU A 263 -0.41 -6.47 -7.04
CA LEU A 263 -1.41 -6.52 -8.10
C LEU A 263 -0.97 -7.39 -9.28
N CYS A 264 0.29 -7.32 -9.69
CA CYS A 264 0.85 -8.17 -10.73
C CYS A 264 2.34 -8.43 -10.46
N PRO A 265 2.66 -9.60 -9.88
CA PRO A 265 4.04 -9.95 -9.52
C PRO A 265 4.99 -9.96 -10.72
N HIS A 266 6.26 -9.73 -10.44
CA HIS A 266 7.32 -9.62 -11.43
C HIS A 266 8.66 -10.04 -10.80
N ASP A 267 9.73 -10.14 -11.59
CA ASP A 267 11.07 -10.42 -11.07
C ASP A 267 11.63 -9.25 -10.25
N LYS A 268 12.76 -9.45 -9.56
CA LYS A 268 13.38 -8.40 -8.72
C LYS A 268 13.69 -7.08 -9.44
N ASP A 269 13.79 -7.09 -10.76
CA ASP A 269 14.14 -5.93 -11.58
C ASP A 269 12.91 -5.20 -12.13
N GLY A 270 11.70 -5.67 -11.83
CA GLY A 270 10.45 -5.09 -12.35
C GLY A 270 10.05 -5.64 -13.72
N ASN A 271 10.74 -6.66 -14.21
CA ASN A 271 10.53 -7.26 -15.53
C ASN A 271 9.80 -8.61 -15.42
N ASN A 272 9.46 -9.20 -16.57
CA ASN A 272 8.90 -10.54 -16.65
C ASN A 272 7.69 -10.75 -15.73
N ARG A 273 6.68 -9.88 -15.84
CA ARG A 273 5.50 -9.98 -14.99
C ARG A 273 4.73 -11.29 -15.19
N ASP A 274 4.14 -11.79 -14.11
CA ASP A 274 3.16 -12.87 -14.13
C ASP A 274 2.00 -12.51 -13.19
N CYS A 275 0.95 -11.91 -13.75
CA CYS A 275 -0.21 -11.47 -12.99
C CYS A 275 -1.02 -12.66 -12.42
N SER A 276 -0.84 -13.88 -12.93
CA SER A 276 -1.51 -15.07 -12.37
C SER A 276 -1.05 -15.41 -10.95
N LYS A 277 0.13 -14.89 -10.56
CA LYS A 277 0.73 -15.12 -9.25
C LYS A 277 0.24 -14.16 -8.18
N ALA A 278 -0.61 -13.19 -8.52
CA ALA A 278 -1.17 -12.21 -7.58
C ALA A 278 -1.85 -12.90 -6.38
N PRO A 279 -1.65 -12.41 -5.14
CA PRO A 279 -2.19 -13.02 -3.94
C PRO A 279 -3.72 -12.81 -3.87
N HIS A 280 -4.41 -13.63 -3.09
CA HIS A 280 -5.86 -13.50 -2.88
C HIS A 280 -6.19 -12.46 -1.81
N VAL A 281 -5.32 -12.33 -0.81
CA VAL A 281 -5.44 -11.41 0.33
C VAL A 281 -4.13 -10.67 0.47
N ILE A 282 -4.16 -9.37 0.79
CA ILE A 282 -2.97 -8.61 1.15
C ILE A 282 -3.13 -8.16 2.60
N ASN A 283 -2.21 -8.58 3.46
CA ASN A 283 -2.13 -8.13 4.84
C ASN A 283 -1.15 -6.97 4.97
N ASN A 284 -1.59 -5.95 5.72
CA ASN A 284 -0.84 -4.73 6.00
C ASN A 284 -0.94 -4.43 7.51
N SER A 285 -0.01 -4.94 8.30
CA SER A 285 0.01 -4.76 9.75
C SER A 285 0.64 -3.43 10.16
N TRP A 286 0.19 -2.34 9.54
CA TRP A 286 0.75 -1.00 9.71
C TRP A 286 -0.28 0.06 9.36
N GLY A 287 -0.06 1.26 9.85
CA GLY A 287 -0.86 2.43 9.58
C GLY A 287 -0.33 3.63 10.35
N TRP A 288 -0.84 4.82 10.05
CA TRP A 288 -0.56 6.03 10.81
C TRP A 288 -1.77 6.97 10.76
N TYR A 289 -1.74 7.98 11.63
CA TYR A 289 -2.80 8.99 11.63
C TYR A 289 -2.60 9.92 10.42
N GLU A 290 -3.52 9.87 9.47
CA GLU A 290 -3.44 10.63 8.22
C GLU A 290 -4.82 10.96 7.68
N THR A 291 -4.88 12.13 7.03
CA THR A 291 -6.08 12.65 6.36
C THR A 291 -5.87 12.81 4.86
N ASN A 292 -4.65 12.59 4.37
CA ASN A 292 -4.34 12.37 2.96
C ASN A 292 -4.50 10.88 2.60
N PHE A 293 -5.58 10.54 1.93
CA PHE A 293 -5.96 9.17 1.57
C PHE A 293 -5.29 8.71 0.26
N TRP A 294 -3.97 8.85 0.18
CA TRP A 294 -3.20 8.72 -1.06
C TRP A 294 -3.17 7.30 -1.67
N MET A 295 -3.52 6.27 -0.88
CA MET A 295 -3.58 4.86 -1.30
C MET A 295 -4.95 4.41 -1.81
N GLU A 296 -5.99 5.25 -1.81
CA GLU A 296 -7.34 4.81 -2.18
C GLU A 296 -7.41 4.26 -3.61
N GLU A 297 -6.65 4.82 -4.54
CA GLU A 297 -6.55 4.32 -5.92
C GLU A 297 -5.90 2.92 -5.98
N MET A 298 -4.88 2.66 -5.16
CA MET A 298 -4.27 1.33 -5.07
C MET A 298 -5.20 0.30 -4.45
N ILE A 299 -5.90 0.71 -3.39
CA ILE A 299 -6.89 -0.14 -2.72
C ILE A 299 -8.04 -0.46 -3.68
N ALA A 300 -8.52 0.53 -4.45
CA ALA A 300 -9.54 0.33 -5.46
C ALA A 300 -9.08 -0.66 -6.54
N ALA A 301 -7.84 -0.53 -7.04
CA ALA A 301 -7.27 -1.45 -8.02
C ALA A 301 -7.16 -2.88 -7.47
N TRP A 302 -6.72 -3.07 -6.23
CA TRP A 302 -6.72 -4.38 -5.57
C TRP A 302 -8.13 -4.97 -5.46
N ARG A 303 -9.11 -4.15 -5.05
CA ARG A 303 -10.50 -4.59 -4.93
C ARG A 303 -11.12 -4.98 -6.27
N GLU A 304 -10.83 -4.23 -7.33
CA GLU A 304 -11.28 -4.55 -8.69
C GLU A 304 -10.63 -5.83 -9.23
N ALA A 305 -9.39 -6.10 -8.85
CA ALA A 305 -8.69 -7.36 -9.09
C ALA A 305 -9.19 -8.56 -8.24
N GLY A 306 -10.18 -8.34 -7.37
CA GLY A 306 -10.69 -9.37 -6.46
C GLY A 306 -9.70 -9.74 -5.36
N ILE A 307 -8.75 -8.86 -5.04
CA ILE A 307 -7.81 -9.01 -3.92
C ILE A 307 -8.43 -8.36 -2.68
N ILE A 308 -8.33 -9.02 -1.52
CA ILE A 308 -8.87 -8.52 -0.26
C ILE A 308 -7.77 -7.79 0.54
N PRO A 309 -7.80 -6.46 0.64
CA PRO A 309 -6.89 -5.72 1.51
C PRO A 309 -7.35 -5.74 2.97
N VAL A 310 -6.44 -6.14 3.85
CA VAL A 310 -6.62 -6.17 5.30
C VAL A 310 -5.57 -5.27 5.94
N PHE A 311 -6.00 -4.43 6.89
CA PHE A 311 -5.16 -3.47 7.58
C PHE A 311 -5.38 -3.52 9.10
N ALA A 312 -4.31 -3.34 9.87
CA ALA A 312 -4.42 -3.13 11.32
C ALA A 312 -5.09 -1.78 11.61
N ASN A 313 -6.05 -1.74 12.55
CA ASN A 313 -6.78 -0.51 12.88
C ASN A 313 -5.91 0.52 13.62
N GLY A 314 -4.84 0.06 14.27
CA GLY A 314 -3.85 0.88 14.95
C GLY A 314 -3.69 0.56 16.44
N ASN A 315 -2.62 1.13 17.01
CA ASN A 315 -2.18 0.90 18.40
C ASN A 315 -2.32 2.15 19.28
N TYR A 316 -3.31 3.01 19.00
CA TYR A 316 -3.52 4.31 19.67
C TYR A 316 -4.82 4.35 20.49
N GLY A 317 -5.25 3.22 21.05
CA GLY A 317 -6.46 3.13 21.87
C GLY A 317 -6.52 4.12 23.04
N THR A 318 -5.35 4.49 23.59
CA THR A 318 -5.22 5.47 24.68
C THR A 318 -5.47 6.91 24.26
N GLU A 319 -5.41 7.22 22.96
CA GLU A 319 -5.77 8.53 22.41
C GLU A 319 -7.30 8.73 22.32
N GLY A 320 -8.06 7.65 22.48
CA GLY A 320 -9.52 7.66 22.54
C GLY A 320 -10.20 7.40 21.19
N CYS A 321 -11.48 7.75 21.11
CA CYS A 321 -12.28 7.63 19.89
C CYS A 321 -11.69 8.48 18.75
N ALA A 322 -12.02 8.13 17.51
CA ALA A 322 -11.57 8.82 16.31
C ALA A 322 -10.08 8.61 15.92
N TYR A 323 -9.38 7.66 16.55
CA TYR A 323 -7.95 7.37 16.33
C TYR A 323 -7.68 6.07 15.53
N SER A 324 -8.62 5.66 14.68
CA SER A 324 -8.35 4.60 13.69
C SER A 324 -7.40 5.10 12.61
N LEU A 325 -6.35 4.33 12.32
CA LEU A 325 -5.28 4.73 11.42
C LEU A 325 -5.66 4.56 9.95
N TYR A 326 -4.99 5.32 9.09
CA TYR A 326 -4.99 5.08 7.65
C TYR A 326 -3.85 4.10 7.31
N PRO A 327 -4.04 3.13 6.40
CA PRO A 327 -5.19 2.92 5.50
C PRO A 327 -6.43 2.20 6.06
N ALA A 328 -6.40 1.68 7.28
CA ALA A 328 -7.55 0.98 7.88
C ALA A 328 -8.85 1.81 7.93
N ALA A 329 -8.73 3.14 7.97
CA ALA A 329 -9.84 4.09 7.87
C ALA A 329 -10.58 4.06 6.50
N SER A 330 -10.00 3.47 5.46
CA SER A 330 -10.67 3.34 4.15
C SER A 330 -11.89 2.42 4.26
N PRO A 331 -13.02 2.75 3.62
CA PRO A 331 -14.16 1.85 3.57
C PRO A 331 -13.97 0.63 2.66
N GLN A 332 -12.88 0.63 1.88
CA GLN A 332 -12.60 -0.41 0.89
C GLN A 332 -11.73 -1.53 1.48
N VAL A 333 -11.34 -1.44 2.75
CA VAL A 333 -10.50 -2.44 3.43
C VAL A 333 -11.20 -3.04 4.64
N ILE A 334 -10.72 -4.20 5.07
CA ILE A 334 -11.04 -4.78 6.36
C ILE A 334 -10.03 -4.24 7.38
N ALA A 335 -10.51 -3.47 8.34
CA ALA A 335 -9.76 -2.98 9.49
C ALA A 335 -9.91 -3.93 10.66
N VAL A 336 -8.80 -4.32 11.26
CA VAL A 336 -8.75 -5.30 12.34
C VAL A 336 -8.27 -4.63 13.64
N GLY A 337 -9.12 -4.64 14.66
CA GLY A 337 -8.77 -4.28 16.04
C GLY A 337 -8.16 -5.45 16.81
N SER A 338 -7.64 -5.19 18.01
CA SER A 338 -6.95 -6.18 18.84
C SER A 338 -7.75 -6.53 20.09
N THR A 339 -7.77 -7.81 20.47
CA THR A 339 -8.30 -8.30 21.76
C THR A 339 -7.22 -8.98 22.58
N ASP A 340 -7.34 -8.96 23.89
CA ASP A 340 -6.40 -9.64 24.78
C ASP A 340 -6.82 -11.09 25.10
N LEU A 341 -6.00 -11.76 25.93
CA LEU A 341 -6.22 -13.13 26.43
C LEU A 341 -7.57 -13.32 27.15
N SER A 342 -8.17 -12.26 27.66
CA SER A 342 -9.47 -12.27 28.35
C SER A 342 -10.65 -12.05 27.41
N ASP A 343 -10.42 -11.92 26.09
CA ASP A 343 -11.41 -11.50 25.09
C ASP A 343 -11.90 -10.05 25.26
N SER A 344 -11.16 -9.25 26.02
CA SER A 344 -11.42 -7.83 26.14
C SER A 344 -10.72 -7.08 25.00
N LEU A 345 -11.25 -5.91 24.62
CA LEU A 345 -10.53 -5.05 23.70
C LEU A 345 -9.16 -4.69 24.31
N ALA A 346 -8.08 -4.92 23.55
CA ALA A 346 -6.74 -4.58 24.00
C ALA A 346 -6.63 -3.07 24.24
N SER A 347 -5.94 -2.65 25.30
CA SER A 347 -5.88 -1.24 25.72
C SER A 347 -5.28 -0.31 24.66
N ASP A 348 -4.41 -0.84 23.81
CA ASP A 348 -3.79 -0.13 22.70
C ASP A 348 -4.60 -0.22 21.40
N SER A 349 -5.61 -1.09 21.28
CA SER A 349 -6.41 -1.19 20.06
C SER A 349 -7.09 0.16 19.76
N SER A 350 -6.71 0.78 18.65
CA SER A 350 -7.30 2.03 18.18
C SER A 350 -8.82 1.91 18.06
N LEU A 351 -9.51 2.99 18.45
CA LEU A 351 -10.97 3.06 18.49
C LEU A 351 -11.53 3.82 17.28
N GLY A 352 -12.75 3.43 16.90
CA GLY A 352 -13.57 4.19 15.95
C GLY A 352 -14.19 5.46 16.53
N PRO A 353 -14.95 6.20 15.71
CA PRO A 353 -15.06 6.03 14.26
C PRO A 353 -13.73 6.35 13.55
N SER A 354 -13.59 6.10 12.25
CA SER A 354 -12.44 6.62 11.49
C SER A 354 -12.46 8.16 11.45
N VAL A 355 -11.35 8.79 11.04
CA VAL A 355 -11.29 10.23 10.72
C VAL A 355 -12.32 10.71 9.68
N ARG A 356 -12.94 9.80 8.91
CA ARG A 356 -14.07 10.07 7.98
C ARG A 356 -15.45 9.77 8.59
N ASN A 357 -15.56 9.70 9.91
CA ASN A 357 -16.78 9.38 10.66
C ASN A 357 -17.47 8.06 10.22
N ARG A 358 -16.68 7.03 9.90
CA ARG A 358 -17.14 5.67 9.58
C ARG A 358 -16.91 4.71 10.74
N LEU A 359 -17.74 3.68 10.85
CA LEU A 359 -17.52 2.61 11.82
C LEU A 359 -16.24 1.84 11.47
N LYS A 360 -15.29 1.81 12.40
CA LYS A 360 -14.03 1.06 12.38
C LYS A 360 -13.65 0.68 13.83
N PRO A 361 -12.93 -0.42 14.09
CA PRO A 361 -12.56 -1.48 13.15
C PRO A 361 -13.80 -2.25 12.64
N ASP A 362 -13.65 -3.04 11.58
CA ASP A 362 -14.73 -3.89 11.04
C ASP A 362 -14.85 -5.19 11.85
N ILE A 363 -13.73 -5.69 12.38
CA ILE A 363 -13.64 -6.88 13.24
C ILE A 363 -12.48 -6.70 14.23
N SER A 364 -12.48 -7.43 15.34
CA SER A 364 -11.32 -7.54 16.23
C SER A 364 -10.87 -8.99 16.35
N ALA A 365 -9.56 -9.19 16.54
CA ALA A 365 -8.93 -10.50 16.67
C ALA A 365 -7.86 -10.50 17.79
N PRO A 366 -7.58 -11.67 18.40
CA PRO A 366 -6.56 -11.84 19.43
C PRO A 366 -5.12 -11.70 18.93
#